data_AF-A0A2M8B5R7-F1
#
_entry.id   AF-A0A2M8B5R7-F1
#
_cell.length_a   1.000
_cell.length_b   1.000
_cell.length_c   1.000
_cell.angle_alpha   90.00
_cell.angle_beta   90.00
_cell.angle_gamma   90.00
#
_symmetry.space_group_name_H-M   'P 1'
#
loop_
_entity.id
_entity.type
_entity.pdbx_description
1 polymer ?
#
loop_
_entity_poly.entity_id
_entity_poly.type
_entity_poly.pdbx_seq_one_letter_code
_entity_poly.pdbx_strand_id
1 'polypeptide(L)'
;MKLGLLLGAVLVLAGCSAQPDDPVCNAAETQPCACDAGEGTQSCVDGEWGECSCGPVEVDVYWATDCFAPRYVRIDDLSGVVDGPTPGANIDAIILEKADGAYDSYADKIEAFELGVSTGEHIDPVDALGPPDSVVDYKSPTPTCDLTKGFVSLGGSGYLVAHMNLAPELGDHFAVIQANGCDTGNGLTPLAPIQVQFSVTAEPDNPYWLVLGSGQGPYMRFEVTDLPMITD
;
A
#
# COMPACT_ATOMS: atom_id res chain seq x y z
N MET A 1 -29.74 -1.93 -49.68
CA MET A 1 -31.05 -1.95 -49.00
C MET A 1 -30.82 -2.44 -47.57
N LYS A 2 -30.87 -1.53 -46.59
CA LYS A 2 -30.83 -1.88 -45.16
C LYS A 2 -32.11 -1.33 -44.52
N LEU A 3 -32.87 -2.25 -43.94
CA LEU A 3 -34.20 -2.08 -43.34
C LEU A 3 -34.08 -1.26 -42.06
N GLY A 4 -34.88 -0.20 -41.94
CA GLY A 4 -35.05 0.57 -40.71
C GLY A 4 -36.05 -0.09 -39.78
N LEU A 5 -35.72 -0.19 -38.49
CA LEU A 5 -36.60 -0.66 -37.43
C LEU A 5 -37.09 0.58 -36.65
N LEU A 6 -38.38 0.89 -36.78
CA LEU A 6 -39.09 1.91 -36.01
C LEU A 6 -39.59 1.27 -34.71
N LEU A 7 -39.04 1.67 -33.57
CA LEU A 7 -39.65 1.40 -32.26
C LEU A 7 -40.65 2.51 -31.94
N GLY A 8 -41.92 2.13 -31.78
CA GLY A 8 -43.00 3.01 -31.33
C GLY A 8 -42.93 3.23 -29.83
N ALA A 9 -43.02 4.50 -29.42
CA ALA A 9 -43.17 4.90 -28.03
C ALA A 9 -44.64 4.75 -27.61
N VAL A 10 -44.89 3.97 -26.55
CA VAL A 10 -46.19 3.87 -25.87
C VAL A 10 -46.21 4.95 -24.78
N LEU A 11 -47.07 5.94 -24.96
CA LEU A 11 -47.32 7.01 -23.97
C LEU A 11 -48.38 6.52 -22.98
N VAL A 12 -47.99 6.27 -21.73
CA VAL A 12 -48.91 5.93 -20.63
C VAL A 12 -49.32 7.24 -19.94
N LEU A 13 -50.58 7.63 -20.10
CA LEU A 13 -51.19 8.74 -19.36
C LEU A 13 -51.62 8.24 -17.97
N ALA A 14 -50.84 8.57 -16.94
CA ALA A 14 -51.25 8.37 -15.55
C ALA A 14 -52.33 9.41 -15.19
N GLY A 15 -53.51 8.92 -14.82
CA GLY A 15 -54.58 9.76 -14.29
C GLY A 15 -54.23 10.29 -12.90
N CYS A 16 -54.46 11.58 -12.67
CA CYS A 16 -54.36 12.20 -11.36
C CYS A 16 -55.41 11.57 -10.42
N SER A 17 -54.96 10.67 -9.55
CA SER A 17 -55.70 10.27 -8.35
C SER A 17 -55.81 11.49 -7.45
N ALA A 18 -57.01 11.81 -6.98
CA ALA A 18 -57.21 12.78 -5.91
C ALA A 18 -56.40 12.32 -4.69
N GLN A 19 -55.53 13.20 -4.20
CA GLN A 19 -54.72 12.98 -3.01
C GLN A 19 -55.68 12.89 -1.82
N PRO A 20 -55.59 11.86 -0.96
CA PRO A 20 -56.35 11.84 0.29
C PRO A 20 -56.00 13.10 1.10
N ASP A 21 -57.01 13.72 1.73
CA ASP A 21 -56.82 14.85 2.63
C ASP A 21 -55.69 14.51 3.62
N ASP A 22 -54.65 15.36 3.66
CA ASP A 22 -53.48 15.11 4.49
C ASP A 22 -53.92 14.93 5.95
N PRO A 23 -53.41 13.90 6.64
CA PRO A 23 -53.80 13.65 8.03
C PRO A 23 -53.38 14.84 8.89
N VAL A 24 -54.39 15.54 9.43
CA VAL A 24 -54.22 16.62 10.40
C VAL A 24 -53.44 16.10 11.60
N CYS A 25 -52.33 16.75 11.91
CA CYS A 25 -51.46 16.38 13.02
C CYS A 25 -51.74 17.21 14.27
N ASN A 26 -51.38 16.72 15.46
CA ASN A 26 -51.47 17.53 16.67
C ASN A 26 -50.18 18.33 16.88
N ALA A 27 -50.31 19.57 17.34
CA ALA A 27 -49.17 20.43 17.64
C ALA A 27 -48.16 19.73 18.56
N ALA A 28 -46.87 19.82 18.21
CA ALA A 28 -45.74 19.16 18.86
C ALA A 28 -45.61 17.63 18.65
N GLU A 29 -46.40 17.03 17.76
CA GLU A 29 -46.10 15.67 17.25
C GLU A 29 -44.96 15.70 16.24
N THR A 30 -44.19 14.61 16.23
CA THR A 30 -43.15 14.34 15.22
C THR A 30 -43.43 12.99 14.60
N GLN A 31 -43.21 12.85 13.28
CA GLN A 31 -43.32 11.56 12.60
C GLN A 31 -42.15 11.31 11.66
N PRO A 32 -41.82 10.03 11.39
CA PRO A 32 -40.84 9.69 10.38
C PRO A 32 -41.31 10.14 9.00
N CYS A 33 -40.37 10.57 8.17
CA CYS A 33 -40.56 10.93 6.77
C CYS A 33 -39.41 10.37 5.92
N ALA A 34 -39.62 10.29 4.61
CA ALA A 34 -38.58 9.90 3.67
C ALA A 34 -38.12 11.11 2.87
N CYS A 35 -36.81 11.25 2.68
CA CYS A 35 -36.20 12.26 1.83
C CYS A 35 -35.14 11.64 0.92
N ASP A 36 -34.61 12.41 -0.03
CA ASP A 36 -33.58 11.93 -0.97
C ASP A 36 -32.32 11.38 -0.26
N ALA A 37 -32.09 11.82 0.97
CA ALA A 37 -30.93 11.48 1.79
C ALA A 37 -31.16 10.30 2.76
N GLY A 38 -32.38 9.75 2.84
CA GLY A 38 -32.73 8.64 3.73
C GLY A 38 -33.95 8.92 4.61
N GLU A 39 -33.97 8.33 5.81
CA GLU A 39 -35.02 8.56 6.81
C GLU A 39 -34.81 9.90 7.52
N GLY A 40 -35.90 10.66 7.70
CA GLY A 40 -35.92 11.95 8.37
C GLY A 40 -37.06 12.07 9.37
N THR A 41 -37.18 13.24 10.00
CA THR A 41 -38.30 13.55 10.91
C THR A 41 -38.96 14.86 10.49
N GLN A 42 -40.29 14.90 10.48
CA GLN A 42 -41.05 16.14 10.31
C GLN A 42 -41.83 16.49 11.58
N SER A 43 -41.96 17.78 11.87
CA SER A 43 -42.67 18.30 13.04
C SER A 43 -44.01 18.91 12.63
N CYS A 44 -45.04 18.71 13.45
CA CYS A 44 -46.34 19.34 13.25
C CYS A 44 -46.32 20.80 13.73
N VAL A 45 -46.64 21.73 12.84
CA VAL A 45 -46.78 23.16 13.13
C VAL A 45 -48.16 23.61 12.66
N ASP A 46 -48.97 24.14 13.59
CA ASP A 46 -50.33 24.66 13.33
C ASP A 46 -51.30 23.67 12.65
N GLY A 47 -51.13 22.37 12.90
CA GLY A 47 -51.99 21.31 12.37
C GLY A 47 -51.55 20.75 11.01
N GLU A 48 -50.46 21.27 10.46
CA GLU A 48 -49.83 20.82 9.22
C GLU A 48 -48.44 20.24 9.50
N TRP A 49 -48.09 19.18 8.78
CA TRP A 49 -46.73 18.65 8.84
C TRP A 49 -45.76 19.59 8.13
N GLY A 50 -44.72 20.02 8.84
CA GLY A 50 -43.63 20.81 8.26
C GLY A 50 -42.75 20.00 7.29
N GLU A 51 -41.75 20.68 6.73
CA GLU A 51 -40.77 20.03 5.86
C GLU A 51 -40.01 18.91 6.60
N CYS A 52 -39.69 17.84 5.87
CA CYS A 52 -38.90 16.73 6.38
C CYS A 52 -37.49 17.22 6.71
N SER A 53 -37.17 17.29 8.01
CA SER A 53 -35.80 17.52 8.46
C SER A 53 -35.09 16.18 8.45
N CYS A 54 -34.35 15.93 7.38
CA CYS A 54 -33.33 14.89 7.39
C CYS A 54 -32.28 15.37 8.38
N GLY A 55 -31.94 14.54 9.38
CA GLY A 55 -30.76 14.80 10.20
C GLY A 55 -29.54 15.02 9.29
N PRO A 56 -28.42 15.56 9.81
CA PRO A 56 -27.17 15.40 9.07
C PRO A 56 -27.11 13.92 8.74
N VAL A 57 -27.09 13.57 7.45
CA VAL A 57 -26.70 12.22 7.08
C VAL A 57 -25.36 12.11 7.77
N GLU A 58 -25.27 11.25 8.79
CA GLU A 58 -24.00 10.63 9.08
C GLU A 58 -23.73 9.84 7.81
N VAL A 59 -23.28 10.57 6.79
CA VAL A 59 -22.39 10.03 5.82
C VAL A 59 -21.27 9.65 6.76
N ASP A 60 -21.23 8.38 7.15
CA ASP A 60 -19.97 7.72 7.37
C ASP A 60 -19.22 8.01 6.08
N VAL A 61 -18.58 9.18 6.04
CA VAL A 61 -17.56 9.48 5.08
C VAL A 61 -16.43 8.60 5.58
N TYR A 62 -16.54 7.30 5.26
CA TYR A 62 -15.44 6.59 4.65
C TYR A 62 -15.03 7.46 3.46
N TRP A 63 -14.31 8.54 3.75
CA TRP A 63 -13.32 9.05 2.84
C TRP A 63 -12.55 7.81 2.50
N ALA A 64 -12.54 7.48 1.22
CA ALA A 64 -11.64 6.50 0.66
C ALA A 64 -10.23 6.78 1.22
N THR A 65 -9.92 6.15 2.34
CA THR A 65 -8.59 6.04 2.93
C THR A 65 -7.73 5.11 2.05
N ASP A 66 -8.35 4.59 0.99
CA ASP A 66 -7.80 3.92 -0.19
C ASP A 66 -7.09 4.87 -1.18
N CYS A 67 -6.98 6.16 -0.92
CA CYS A 67 -6.01 6.99 -1.66
C CYS A 67 -4.60 6.71 -1.15
N PHE A 68 -4.03 5.58 -1.56
CA PHE A 68 -2.60 5.27 -1.68
C PHE A 68 -1.70 6.18 -0.84
N ALA A 69 -1.64 5.95 0.48
CA ALA A 69 -0.53 6.51 1.25
C ALA A 69 0.74 5.82 0.74
N PRO A 70 1.63 6.52 0.02
CA PRO A 70 2.84 5.90 -0.48
C PRO A 70 3.65 5.37 0.71
N ARG A 71 4.27 4.21 0.50
CA ARG A 71 4.93 3.46 1.56
C ARG A 71 6.39 3.32 1.15
N TYR A 72 7.27 3.99 1.87
CA TYR A 72 8.69 3.93 1.58
C TYR A 72 9.36 2.93 2.49
N VAL A 73 10.19 2.07 1.92
CA VAL A 73 11.10 1.18 2.64
C VAL A 73 12.50 1.66 2.35
N ARG A 74 13.27 1.92 3.42
CA ARG A 74 14.67 2.27 3.34
C ARG A 74 15.51 1.09 3.80
N ILE A 75 16.54 0.78 3.02
CA ILE A 75 17.54 -0.24 3.35
C ILE A 75 18.90 0.45 3.40
N ASP A 76 19.53 0.41 4.57
CA ASP A 76 20.88 0.92 4.78
C ASP A 76 21.87 -0.24 4.87
N ASP A 77 22.99 -0.15 4.16
CA ASP A 77 24.11 -1.08 4.24
C ASP A 77 24.96 -0.80 5.48
N LEU A 78 25.11 -1.82 6.34
CA LEU A 78 25.90 -1.75 7.58
C LEU A 78 27.19 -2.56 7.51
N SER A 79 27.52 -3.13 6.34
CA SER A 79 28.59 -4.10 6.21
C SER A 79 30.00 -3.49 6.29
N GLY A 80 30.18 -2.24 5.86
CA GLY A 80 31.48 -1.59 5.72
C GLY A 80 32.39 -2.24 4.66
N VAL A 81 31.87 -3.18 3.86
CA VAL A 81 32.65 -3.89 2.84
C VAL A 81 32.75 -3.02 1.59
N VAL A 82 33.93 -2.43 1.40
CA VAL A 82 34.21 -1.48 0.29
C VAL A 82 35.02 -2.09 -0.85
N ASP A 83 35.55 -3.29 -0.66
CA ASP A 83 36.37 -4.00 -1.65
C ASP A 83 35.57 -5.10 -2.37
N GLY A 84 35.98 -5.43 -3.60
CA GLY A 84 35.40 -6.50 -4.40
C GLY A 84 34.55 -5.99 -5.58
N PRO A 85 34.03 -6.91 -6.41
CA PRO A 85 33.20 -6.54 -7.57
C PRO A 85 31.82 -6.01 -7.16
N THR A 86 31.28 -6.51 -6.05
CA THR A 86 29.96 -6.16 -5.51
C THR A 86 30.07 -5.81 -4.02
N PRO A 87 30.65 -4.63 -3.70
CA PRO A 87 30.91 -4.23 -2.33
C PRO A 87 29.60 -4.08 -1.52
N GLY A 88 29.61 -4.62 -0.31
CA GLY A 88 28.49 -4.47 0.62
C GLY A 88 27.29 -5.37 0.39
N ALA A 89 26.11 -4.86 0.72
CA ALA A 89 24.85 -5.58 0.60
C ALA A 89 24.34 -5.56 -0.84
N ASN A 90 23.96 -6.73 -1.34
CA ASN A 90 23.49 -6.98 -2.69
C ASN A 90 22.00 -7.30 -2.65
N ILE A 91 21.14 -6.30 -2.88
CA ILE A 91 19.68 -6.41 -2.75
C ILE A 91 19.08 -6.89 -4.07
N ASP A 92 18.39 -8.03 -4.03
CA ASP A 92 17.70 -8.65 -5.18
C ASP A 92 16.22 -8.25 -5.20
N ALA A 93 15.56 -8.24 -4.04
CA ALA A 93 14.15 -7.84 -3.96
C ALA A 93 13.74 -7.31 -2.58
N ILE A 94 12.66 -6.53 -2.57
CA ILE A 94 11.99 -6.03 -1.37
C ILE A 94 10.52 -6.40 -1.45
N ILE A 95 10.03 -7.08 -0.42
CA ILE A 95 8.72 -7.72 -0.40
C ILE A 95 7.95 -7.24 0.84
N LEU A 96 6.68 -6.89 0.66
CA LEU A 96 5.70 -6.80 1.74
C LEU A 96 4.90 -8.11 1.77
N GLU A 97 5.15 -8.93 2.77
CA GLU A 97 4.40 -10.16 3.04
C GLU A 97 3.22 -9.83 3.97
N LYS A 98 2.00 -10.02 3.48
CA LYS A 98 0.78 -9.76 4.26
C LYS A 98 0.60 -10.78 5.37
N ALA A 99 0.18 -10.31 6.56
CA ALA A 99 -0.02 -11.15 7.74
C ALA A 99 -1.06 -12.27 7.53
N ASP A 100 -2.07 -11.99 6.70
CA ASP A 100 -3.14 -12.91 6.34
C ASP A 100 -2.73 -13.96 5.28
N GLY A 101 -1.52 -13.83 4.71
CA GLY A 101 -0.99 -14.68 3.66
C GLY A 101 -1.68 -14.53 2.30
N ALA A 102 -2.43 -13.43 2.07
CA ALA A 102 -3.21 -13.26 0.85
C ALA A 102 -2.33 -13.15 -0.40
N TYR A 103 -1.35 -12.24 -0.40
CA TYR A 103 -0.41 -12.04 -1.50
C TYR A 103 0.82 -11.24 -1.05
N ASP A 104 1.97 -11.58 -1.62
CA ASP A 104 3.20 -10.80 -1.48
C ASP A 104 3.16 -9.62 -2.47
N SER A 105 3.55 -8.43 -2.01
CA SER A 105 3.71 -7.23 -2.84
C SER A 105 5.18 -6.87 -2.96
N TYR A 106 5.61 -6.50 -4.16
CA TYR A 106 6.99 -6.14 -4.42
C TYR A 106 7.15 -4.63 -4.51
N ALA A 107 8.35 -4.14 -4.20
CA ALA A 107 8.74 -2.78 -4.54
C ALA A 107 8.58 -2.55 -6.05
N ASP A 108 8.01 -1.41 -6.42
CA ASP A 108 7.67 -1.07 -7.81
C ASP A 108 8.41 0.14 -8.35
N LYS A 109 9.04 0.91 -7.47
CA LYS A 109 9.83 2.09 -7.85
C LYS A 109 10.94 2.34 -6.83
N ILE A 110 12.07 2.83 -7.33
CA ILE A 110 13.14 3.38 -6.48
C ILE A 110 13.00 4.90 -6.45
N GLU A 111 12.98 5.46 -5.25
CA GLU A 111 12.84 6.90 -5.01
C GLU A 111 14.17 7.58 -4.74
N ALA A 112 15.05 6.90 -4.01
CA ALA A 112 16.40 7.38 -3.71
C ALA A 112 17.38 6.22 -3.68
N PHE A 113 18.62 6.50 -4.08
CA PHE A 113 19.71 5.55 -4.06
C PHE A 113 21.03 6.31 -3.88
N GLU A 114 21.85 5.85 -2.94
CA GLU A 114 23.21 6.37 -2.73
C GLU A 114 24.15 5.18 -2.57
N LEU A 115 25.19 5.16 -3.39
CA LEU A 115 26.21 4.12 -3.33
C LEU A 115 27.28 4.49 -2.31
N GLY A 116 27.64 3.56 -1.40
CA GLY A 116 28.63 3.81 -0.35
C GLY A 116 30.07 4.00 -0.85
N VAL A 117 30.36 3.55 -2.07
CA VAL A 117 31.66 3.71 -2.74
C VAL A 117 31.48 4.20 -4.17
N SER A 118 32.55 4.67 -4.83
CA SER A 118 32.46 5.16 -6.21
C SER A 118 32.69 4.10 -7.29
N THR A 119 32.87 2.84 -6.91
CA THR A 119 33.25 1.74 -7.82
C THR A 119 32.47 0.47 -7.48
N GLY A 120 32.03 -0.26 -8.50
CA GLY A 120 31.35 -1.55 -8.34
C GLY A 120 30.64 -1.96 -9.63
N GLU A 121 30.32 -3.25 -9.72
CA GLU A 121 29.34 -3.80 -10.66
C GLU A 121 27.95 -3.80 -9.98
N HIS A 122 26.88 -4.05 -10.75
CA HIS A 122 25.51 -4.17 -10.21
C HIS A 122 25.04 -2.93 -9.43
N ILE A 123 25.23 -1.74 -10.01
CA ILE A 123 24.88 -0.46 -9.36
C ILE A 123 23.56 0.14 -9.83
N ASP A 124 22.80 -0.59 -10.66
CA ASP A 124 21.50 -0.12 -11.14
C ASP A 124 20.42 -0.42 -10.09
N PRO A 125 19.85 0.58 -9.41
CA PRO A 125 18.92 0.32 -8.32
C PRO A 125 17.60 -0.28 -8.79
N VAL A 126 17.24 -0.18 -10.09
CA VAL A 126 16.02 -0.84 -10.59
C VAL A 126 16.12 -2.37 -10.57
N ASP A 127 17.32 -2.94 -10.43
CA ASP A 127 17.51 -4.38 -10.28
C ASP A 127 16.92 -4.92 -8.95
N ALA A 128 16.58 -4.07 -7.99
CA ALA A 128 15.91 -4.46 -6.74
C ALA A 128 14.37 -4.53 -6.84
N LEU A 129 13.80 -4.24 -8.01
CA LEU A 129 12.35 -4.13 -8.21
C LEU A 129 11.74 -5.44 -8.70
N GLY A 130 10.50 -5.70 -8.27
CA GLY A 130 9.77 -6.90 -8.66
C GLY A 130 10.22 -8.17 -7.93
N PRO A 131 9.87 -9.36 -8.46
CA PRO A 131 10.23 -10.64 -7.85
C PRO A 131 11.75 -10.91 -7.90
N PRO A 132 12.32 -11.60 -6.89
CA PRO A 132 13.73 -11.95 -6.86
C PRO A 132 14.09 -12.85 -8.04
N ASP A 133 15.18 -12.52 -8.73
CA ASP A 133 15.67 -13.30 -9.86
C ASP A 133 17.08 -13.86 -9.65
N SER A 134 17.86 -13.24 -8.76
CA SER A 134 19.16 -13.73 -8.31
C SER A 134 19.04 -14.85 -7.29
N VAL A 135 18.02 -14.81 -6.41
CA VAL A 135 17.81 -15.78 -5.32
C VAL A 135 16.40 -16.37 -5.38
N VAL A 136 16.06 -17.06 -6.47
CA VAL A 136 14.70 -17.56 -6.72
C VAL A 136 14.15 -18.53 -5.66
N ASP A 137 15.04 -19.24 -4.95
CA ASP A 137 14.69 -20.19 -3.88
C ASP A 137 14.98 -19.63 -2.48
N TYR A 138 14.86 -18.31 -2.29
CA TYR A 138 15.20 -17.59 -1.05
C TYR A 138 14.59 -18.14 0.25
N LYS A 139 13.46 -18.88 0.22
CA LYS A 139 12.87 -19.55 1.40
C LYS A 139 13.47 -20.95 1.70
N SER A 140 14.39 -21.43 0.87
CA SER A 140 15.11 -22.70 1.05
C SER A 140 16.05 -22.62 2.27
N PRO A 141 16.28 -23.72 3.02
CA PRO A 141 17.32 -23.76 4.04
C PRO A 141 18.74 -23.52 3.51
N THR A 142 18.94 -23.75 2.21
CA THR A 142 20.21 -23.57 1.49
C THR A 142 19.91 -22.92 0.13
N PRO A 143 19.61 -21.62 0.10
CA PRO A 143 19.27 -20.93 -1.14
C PRO A 143 20.50 -20.78 -2.03
N THR A 144 20.26 -20.82 -3.34
CA THR A 144 21.28 -20.69 -4.38
C THR A 144 21.18 -19.30 -4.99
N CYS A 145 22.32 -18.69 -5.28
CA CYS A 145 22.40 -17.40 -5.96
C CYS A 145 22.99 -17.50 -7.36
N ASP A 146 22.31 -16.89 -8.32
CA ASP A 146 22.84 -16.61 -9.65
C ASP A 146 23.29 -15.15 -9.72
N LEU A 147 24.57 -14.90 -9.43
CA LEU A 147 25.15 -13.55 -9.46
C LEU A 147 25.26 -12.95 -10.88
N THR A 148 24.75 -13.64 -11.91
CA THR A 148 24.64 -13.07 -13.26
C THR A 148 23.29 -12.41 -13.53
N LYS A 149 22.38 -12.45 -12.54
CA LYS A 149 21.03 -11.87 -12.57
C LYS A 149 20.98 -10.49 -11.93
N GLY A 150 19.78 -9.91 -11.86
CA GLY A 150 19.56 -8.57 -11.35
C GLY A 150 19.71 -8.53 -9.83
N PHE A 151 20.60 -7.68 -9.35
CA PHE A 151 20.61 -7.21 -7.96
C PHE A 151 21.33 -5.87 -7.92
N VAL A 152 21.10 -5.08 -6.87
CA VAL A 152 21.83 -3.83 -6.64
C VAL A 152 22.78 -3.96 -5.46
N SER A 153 24.04 -3.58 -5.66
CA SER A 153 25.07 -3.47 -4.64
C SER A 153 25.02 -2.09 -3.98
N LEU A 154 25.01 -2.06 -2.64
CA LEU A 154 24.92 -0.83 -1.84
C LEU A 154 26.28 -0.22 -1.46
N GLY A 155 27.38 -0.90 -1.75
CA GLY A 155 28.71 -0.31 -1.65
C GLY A 155 29.26 -0.13 -0.24
N GLY A 156 28.79 -0.92 0.74
CA GLY A 156 29.37 -1.01 2.08
C GLY A 156 28.86 0.02 3.08
N SER A 157 28.28 1.12 2.61
CA SER A 157 27.67 2.16 3.46
C SER A 157 26.58 2.97 2.74
N GLY A 158 26.10 2.48 1.60
CA GLY A 158 25.05 3.13 0.84
C GLY A 158 23.65 2.80 1.35
N TYR A 159 22.65 3.33 0.67
CA TYR A 159 21.26 3.03 0.95
C TYR A 159 20.42 3.06 -0.33
N LEU A 160 19.25 2.44 -0.24
CA LEU A 160 18.18 2.60 -1.22
C LEU A 160 16.86 2.92 -0.49
N VAL A 161 16.01 3.70 -1.14
CA VAL A 161 14.62 3.92 -0.72
C VAL A 161 13.70 3.46 -1.84
N ALA A 162 12.89 2.45 -1.55
CA ALA A 162 11.92 1.88 -2.47
C ALA A 162 10.50 2.26 -2.08
N HIS A 163 9.66 2.44 -3.08
CA HIS A 163 8.22 2.57 -2.94
C HIS A 163 7.56 1.19 -3.03
N MET A 164 6.52 0.97 -2.23
CA MET A 164 5.71 -0.25 -2.24
C MET A 164 4.31 0.03 -2.78
N ASN A 165 3.82 -0.86 -3.64
CA ASN A 165 2.47 -0.80 -4.19
C ASN A 165 1.35 -0.90 -3.15
N LEU A 166 1.65 -1.48 -2.01
CA LEU A 166 0.69 -1.75 -0.96
C LEU A 166 1.13 -1.21 0.38
N ALA A 167 0.08 -0.97 1.13
CA ALA A 167 0.07 -0.64 2.52
C ALA A 167 0.53 -1.74 3.48
N PRO A 168 1.61 -1.57 4.28
CA PRO A 168 1.78 -2.33 5.51
C PRO A 168 0.65 -2.06 6.51
N GLU A 169 0.22 -3.13 7.16
CA GLU A 169 -0.65 -3.18 8.32
C GLU A 169 0.13 -3.77 9.50
N LEU A 170 -0.41 -3.62 10.72
CA LEU A 170 0.20 -4.26 11.88
C LEU A 170 0.21 -5.79 11.70
N GLY A 171 1.37 -6.40 11.94
CA GLY A 171 1.61 -7.83 11.74
C GLY A 171 2.04 -8.20 10.31
N ASP A 172 2.02 -7.29 9.34
CA ASP A 172 2.69 -7.51 8.06
C ASP A 172 4.20 -7.58 8.24
N HIS A 173 4.90 -8.06 7.22
CA HIS A 173 6.35 -8.16 7.26
C HIS A 173 7.00 -7.56 6.02
N PHE A 174 8.05 -6.78 6.23
CA PHE A 174 8.98 -6.46 5.16
C PHE A 174 10.03 -7.55 5.08
N ALA A 175 10.14 -8.20 3.93
CA ALA A 175 11.21 -9.12 3.63
C ALA A 175 12.19 -8.50 2.63
N VAL A 176 13.48 -8.72 2.86
CA VAL A 176 14.56 -8.28 1.98
C VAL A 176 15.32 -9.50 1.53
N ILE A 177 15.49 -9.63 0.21
CA ILE A 177 16.24 -10.70 -0.42
C ILE A 177 17.63 -10.18 -0.77
N GLN A 178 18.66 -10.86 -0.29
CA GLN A 178 20.05 -10.53 -0.63
C GLN A 178 20.70 -11.61 -1.47
N ALA A 179 21.48 -11.21 -2.47
CA ALA A 179 22.45 -12.07 -3.15
C ALA A 179 23.74 -12.31 -2.32
N ASN A 180 23.65 -12.16 -0.99
CA ASN A 180 24.69 -12.43 0.00
C ASN A 180 24.32 -13.64 0.85
N GLY A 181 25.31 -14.38 1.38
CA GLY A 181 25.06 -15.49 2.29
C GLY A 181 24.45 -16.75 1.65
N CYS A 182 24.50 -16.87 0.34
CA CYS A 182 23.93 -17.96 -0.45
C CYS A 182 25.02 -18.70 -1.25
N ASP A 183 24.71 -19.91 -1.72
CA ASP A 183 25.64 -20.72 -2.49
C ASP A 183 25.65 -20.32 -3.97
N THR A 184 26.84 -20.15 -4.53
CA THR A 184 27.07 -19.82 -5.95
C THR A 184 27.55 -21.02 -6.77
N GLY A 185 27.63 -22.21 -6.15
CA GLY A 185 28.30 -23.40 -6.69
C GLY A 185 29.83 -23.35 -6.56
N ASN A 186 30.41 -22.17 -6.30
CA ASN A 186 31.84 -21.98 -6.02
C ASN A 186 32.11 -21.68 -4.53
N GLY A 187 31.08 -21.73 -3.69
CA GLY A 187 31.12 -21.38 -2.28
C GLY A 187 30.06 -20.35 -1.89
N LEU A 188 30.03 -20.04 -0.60
CA LEU A 188 29.10 -19.06 -0.03
C LEU A 188 29.58 -17.63 -0.28
N THR A 189 28.67 -16.75 -0.71
CA THR A 189 28.94 -15.31 -0.73
C THR A 189 29.03 -14.76 0.70
N PRO A 190 29.90 -13.76 0.95
CA PRO A 190 29.97 -13.10 2.25
C PRO A 190 28.61 -12.52 2.65
N LEU A 191 28.29 -12.60 3.95
CA LEU A 191 27.11 -11.95 4.53
C LEU A 191 27.34 -10.44 4.61
N ALA A 192 26.29 -9.66 4.36
CA ALA A 192 26.31 -8.21 4.45
C ALA A 192 25.14 -7.72 5.32
N PRO A 193 25.40 -7.21 6.53
CA PRO A 193 24.33 -6.72 7.39
C PRO A 193 23.68 -5.46 6.82
N ILE A 194 22.37 -5.37 7.01
CA ILE A 194 21.55 -4.21 6.65
C ILE A 194 20.67 -3.78 7.82
N GLN A 195 20.16 -2.55 7.74
CA GLN A 195 19.04 -2.05 8.54
C GLN A 195 17.86 -1.78 7.63
N VAL A 196 16.65 -2.14 8.10
CA VAL A 196 15.40 -1.87 7.38
C VAL A 196 14.57 -0.88 8.19
N GLN A 197 14.10 0.15 7.51
CA GLN A 197 13.22 1.17 8.04
C GLN A 197 12.05 1.36 7.09
N PHE A 198 10.93 1.88 7.60
CA PHE A 198 9.83 2.27 6.73
C PHE A 198 9.21 3.60 7.16
N SER A 199 8.53 4.23 6.21
CA SER A 199 7.72 5.42 6.43
C SER A 199 6.41 5.30 5.65
N VAL A 200 5.35 5.87 6.24
CA VAL A 200 4.00 5.93 5.64
C VAL A 200 3.65 7.35 5.18
N THR A 201 4.63 8.26 5.16
CA THR A 201 4.44 9.64 4.71
C THR A 201 4.33 9.74 3.20
N ALA A 202 3.73 10.82 2.71
CA ALA A 202 3.57 11.10 1.28
C ALA A 202 4.90 11.28 0.51
N GLU A 203 5.96 11.71 1.19
CA GLU A 203 7.23 12.10 0.57
C GLU A 203 8.39 11.18 1.05
N PRO A 204 9.33 10.80 0.16
CA PRO A 204 10.44 9.93 0.52
C PRO A 204 11.50 10.64 1.37
N ASP A 205 11.64 11.97 1.25
CA ASP A 205 12.51 12.78 2.10
C ASP A 205 11.72 13.31 3.31
N ASN A 206 11.57 12.45 4.32
CA ASN A 206 10.84 12.75 5.55
C ASN A 206 11.64 12.32 6.79
N PRO A 207 11.40 12.93 7.97
CA PRO A 207 12.09 12.54 9.21
C PRO A 207 11.44 11.35 9.93
N TYR A 208 10.29 10.84 9.46
CA TYR A 208 9.45 9.89 10.18
C TYR A 208 9.72 8.44 9.74
N TRP A 209 10.90 7.95 10.08
CA TRP A 209 11.30 6.57 9.80
C TRP A 209 11.18 5.70 11.05
N LEU A 210 10.38 4.63 10.95
CA LEU A 210 10.34 3.59 11.96
C LEU A 210 11.36 2.50 11.59
N VAL A 211 12.33 2.28 12.48
CA VAL A 211 13.31 1.20 12.35
C VAL A 211 12.63 -0.13 12.68
N LEU A 212 12.60 -1.05 11.71
CA LEU A 212 12.05 -2.39 11.91
C LEU A 212 13.08 -3.35 12.49
N GLY A 213 14.35 -3.17 12.13
CA GLY A 213 15.44 -3.96 12.67
C GLY A 213 16.65 -4.03 11.74
N SER A 214 17.58 -4.90 12.09
CA SER A 214 18.78 -5.21 11.31
C SER A 214 18.95 -6.71 11.14
N GLY A 215 19.50 -7.14 10.02
CA GLY A 215 19.71 -8.55 9.71
C GLY A 215 20.78 -8.77 8.66
N GLN A 216 21.07 -10.02 8.33
CA GLN A 216 21.95 -10.39 7.22
C GLN A 216 21.53 -11.76 6.66
N GLY A 217 21.87 -11.99 5.38
CA GLY A 217 21.64 -13.26 4.71
C GLY A 217 20.55 -13.17 3.64
N PRO A 218 20.33 -14.29 2.92
CA PRO A 218 19.60 -14.26 1.65
C PRO A 218 18.11 -13.96 1.81
N TYR A 219 17.53 -14.20 2.98
CA TYR A 219 16.16 -13.84 3.32
C TYR A 219 16.11 -13.32 4.76
N MET A 220 15.74 -12.05 4.91
CA MET A 220 15.46 -11.44 6.21
C MET A 220 14.01 -10.96 6.22
N ARG A 221 13.36 -11.04 7.37
CA ARG A 221 11.94 -10.74 7.54
C ARG A 221 11.74 -9.92 8.81
N PHE A 222 11.10 -8.77 8.67
CA PHE A 222 10.93 -7.79 9.75
C PHE A 222 9.44 -7.45 9.91
N GLU A 223 8.90 -7.70 11.11
CA GLU A 223 7.49 -7.48 11.42
C GLU A 223 7.19 -5.99 11.65
N VAL A 224 6.05 -5.53 11.12
CA VAL A 224 5.49 -4.21 11.38
C VAL A 224 4.71 -4.25 12.70
N THR A 225 5.35 -3.83 13.79
CA THR A 225 4.75 -3.85 15.13
C THR A 225 4.11 -2.52 15.54
N ASP A 226 4.37 -1.45 14.78
CA ASP A 226 3.83 -0.11 15.04
C ASP A 226 3.67 0.64 13.70
N LEU A 227 2.81 1.65 13.66
CA LEU A 227 2.62 2.53 12.50
C LEU A 227 2.86 3.98 12.93
N PRO A 228 3.67 4.77 12.20
CA PRO A 228 3.93 6.16 12.58
C PRO A 228 2.62 6.94 12.63
N MET A 229 2.30 7.53 13.79
CA MET A 229 1.23 8.53 13.86
C MET A 229 1.72 9.81 13.20
N ILE A 230 1.18 10.14 12.03
CA ILE A 230 1.40 11.44 11.39
C ILE A 230 0.39 12.41 12.00
N THR A 231 0.85 13.33 12.85
CA THR A 231 0.04 14.45 13.32
C THR A 231 0.30 15.64 12.41
N ASP A 232 -0.73 16.12 11.73
CA ASP A 232 -0.70 17.35 10.92
C ASP A 232 -0.38 18.61 11.75
#